data_AF-B0XG76-F1
#
_entry.id   AF-B0XG76-F1
#
_cell.length_a   1.000
_cell.length_b   1.000
_cell.length_c   1.000
_cell.angle_alpha   90.00
_cell.angle_beta   90.00
_cell.angle_gamma   90.00
#
_symmetry.space_group_name_H-M   'P 1'
#
loop_
_entity.id
_entity.type
_entity.pdbx_description
1 polymer ?
#
loop_
_entity_poly.entity_id
_entity_poly.type
_entity_poly.pdbx_seq_one_letter_code
_entity_poly.pdbx_strand_id
1 'polypeptide(L)'
;MENNLHQVLSINVEGSSKGDGGYSFICLDSKWDVNNRCGPWTPGDLLTLNSMHNDLHCNRKLIEFIMRSQDAVIYGYRCGRSEIYYQESSIKNPGLPPPQDAMGVVSLCAKRRLERDHRILLL
;
A
#
# COMPACT_ATOMS: atom_id res chain seq x y z
N MET A 1 -12.90 12.83 22.82
CA MET A 1 -11.68 12.35 22.12
C MET A 1 -11.99 10.99 21.44
N GLU A 2 -13.19 10.83 20.88
CA GLU A 2 -13.71 9.54 20.36
C GLU A 2 -13.96 9.56 18.84
N ASN A 3 -13.92 10.73 18.20
CA ASN A 3 -14.27 10.85 16.77
C ASN A 3 -13.20 10.30 15.80
N ASN A 4 -11.96 10.10 16.26
CA ASN A 4 -10.90 9.51 15.41
C ASN A 4 -11.00 7.97 15.31
N LEU A 5 -11.73 7.30 16.20
CA LEU A 5 -11.88 5.85 16.15
C LEU A 5 -12.88 5.42 15.07
N HIS A 6 -13.94 6.21 14.87
CA HIS A 6 -14.96 5.91 13.87
C HIS A 6 -14.45 6.02 12.44
N GLN A 7 -13.47 6.89 12.16
CA GLN A 7 -12.89 7.03 10.83
C GLN A 7 -12.03 5.80 10.44
N VAL A 8 -11.42 5.12 11.43
CA VAL A 8 -10.66 3.87 11.22
C VAL A 8 -11.59 2.67 11.02
N LEU A 9 -12.78 2.68 11.61
CA LEU A 9 -13.74 1.57 11.51
C LEU A 9 -14.59 1.60 10.22
N SER A 10 -14.77 2.78 9.62
CA SER A 10 -15.42 2.94 8.30
C SER A 10 -14.62 2.32 7.14
N ILE A 11 -13.38 1.87 7.40
CA ILE A 11 -12.49 1.26 6.40
C ILE A 11 -13.01 -0.12 5.97
N ASN A 12 -13.95 -0.75 6.69
CA ASN A 12 -14.37 -2.13 6.43
C ASN A 12 -15.71 -2.31 5.71
N VAL A 13 -16.39 -1.27 5.26
CA VAL A 13 -17.70 -1.42 4.60
C VAL A 13 -17.64 -0.80 3.21
N GLU A 14 -17.95 -1.64 2.22
CA GLU A 14 -18.13 -1.34 0.79
C GLU A 14 -16.85 -1.27 -0.08
N GLY A 15 -16.58 -2.42 -0.69
CA GLY A 15 -15.54 -2.61 -1.71
C GLY A 15 -15.36 -4.07 -2.13
N SER A 16 -16.38 -4.93 -1.96
CA SER A 16 -16.37 -6.30 -2.53
C SER A 16 -16.77 -6.26 -4.00
N SER A 17 -16.06 -5.47 -4.80
CA SER A 17 -15.91 -5.76 -6.22
C SER A 17 -14.69 -6.63 -6.34
N LYS A 18 -14.90 -7.96 -6.22
CA LYS A 18 -13.98 -9.05 -6.58
C LYS A 18 -12.52 -8.62 -6.78
N GLY A 19 -11.70 -8.81 -5.75
CA GLY A 19 -10.24 -8.70 -5.86
C GLY A 19 -9.70 -9.78 -6.79
N ASP A 20 -9.67 -9.48 -8.09
CA ASP A 20 -9.35 -10.45 -9.15
C ASP A 20 -7.83 -10.58 -9.41
N GLY A 21 -6.97 -10.08 -8.52
CA GLY A 21 -5.53 -9.98 -8.78
C GLY A 21 -4.57 -10.31 -7.61
N GLY A 22 -5.08 -10.66 -6.43
CA GLY A 22 -4.21 -10.98 -5.27
C GLY A 22 -3.38 -9.80 -4.74
N TYR A 23 -3.88 -8.57 -4.89
CA TYR A 23 -3.24 -7.35 -4.38
C TYR A 23 -4.27 -6.37 -3.80
N SER A 24 -3.77 -5.44 -2.99
CA SER A 24 -4.54 -4.29 -2.49
C SER A 24 -3.77 -3.00 -2.73
N PHE A 25 -4.47 -1.87 -2.88
CA PHE A 25 -3.83 -0.55 -2.92
C PHE A 25 -4.68 0.50 -2.21
N ILE A 26 -4.05 1.57 -1.75
CA ILE A 26 -4.69 2.80 -1.23
C ILE A 26 -3.95 4.00 -1.81
N CYS A 27 -4.70 4.96 -2.34
CA CYS A 27 -4.22 6.28 -2.72
C CYS A 27 -4.69 7.30 -1.69
N LEU A 28 -3.75 8.06 -1.15
CA LEU A 28 -3.95 9.08 -0.14
C LEU A 28 -3.60 10.45 -0.71
N ASP A 29 -4.38 11.46 -0.36
CA ASP A 29 -4.13 12.85 -0.73
C ASP A 29 -3.18 13.55 0.26
N SER A 30 -2.98 14.86 0.08
CA SER A 30 -2.12 15.66 0.95
C SER A 30 -2.59 15.82 2.40
N LYS A 31 -3.88 15.57 2.64
CA LYS A 31 -4.50 15.60 3.97
C LYS A 31 -4.59 14.21 4.59
N TRP A 32 -4.02 13.22 3.89
CA TRP A 32 -4.04 11.82 4.26
C TRP A 32 -5.47 11.21 4.22
N ASP A 33 -6.32 11.77 3.37
CA ASP A 33 -7.66 11.23 3.06
C ASP A 33 -7.59 10.23 1.90
N VAL A 34 -8.47 9.23 1.93
CA VAL A 34 -8.51 8.17 0.89
C VAL A 34 -9.20 8.68 -0.37
N ASN A 35 -8.44 8.78 -1.45
CA ASN A 35 -8.96 9.14 -2.78
C ASN A 35 -9.45 7.92 -3.56
N ASN A 36 -8.72 6.81 -3.49
CA ASN A 36 -9.01 5.57 -4.20
C ASN A 36 -8.42 4.39 -3.42
N ARG A 37 -9.05 3.22 -3.48
CA ARG A 37 -8.53 2.00 -2.88
C ARG A 37 -9.12 0.76 -3.54
N CYS A 38 -8.41 -0.35 -3.42
CA CYS A 38 -8.91 -1.68 -3.76
C CYS A 38 -8.30 -2.72 -2.83
N GLY A 39 -9.03 -3.82 -2.63
CA GLY A 39 -8.57 -4.95 -1.83
C GLY A 39 -8.62 -4.69 -0.32
N PRO A 40 -8.50 -5.77 0.47
CA PRO A 40 -8.53 -5.67 1.92
C PRO A 40 -7.23 -5.08 2.48
N TRP A 41 -7.36 -4.40 3.62
CA TRP A 41 -6.25 -3.92 4.44
C TRP A 41 -6.53 -4.30 5.88
N THR A 42 -5.60 -5.02 6.51
CA THR A 42 -5.76 -5.39 7.92
C THR A 42 -5.45 -4.18 8.81
N PRO A 43 -5.94 -4.14 10.07
CA PRO A 43 -5.54 -3.10 11.02
C PRO A 43 -4.02 -3.01 11.21
N GLY A 44 -3.31 -4.14 11.14
CA GLY A 44 -1.85 -4.17 11.18
C GLY A 44 -1.22 -3.45 9.99
N ASP A 45 -1.71 -3.72 8.78
CA ASP A 45 -1.21 -3.05 7.57
C ASP A 45 -1.45 -1.54 7.63
N LEU A 46 -2.60 -1.10 8.15
CA LEU A 46 -2.91 0.33 8.31
C LEU A 46 -1.99 1.02 9.33
N LEU A 47 -1.62 0.35 10.42
CA LEU A 47 -0.61 0.86 11.35
C LEU A 47 0.75 0.99 10.67
N THR A 48 1.12 0.01 9.85
CA THR A 48 2.33 0.08 9.02
C THR A 48 2.25 1.27 8.05
N LEU A 49 1.13 1.47 7.35
CA LEU A 49 0.95 2.61 6.46
C LEU A 49 1.11 3.96 7.18
N ASN A 50 0.64 4.07 8.42
CA ASN A 50 0.86 5.27 9.23
C ASN A 50 2.35 5.51 9.52
N SER A 51 3.09 4.48 9.94
CA SER A 51 4.54 4.61 10.11
C SER A 51 5.23 5.01 8.80
N MET A 52 4.83 4.35 7.71
CA MET A 52 5.32 4.63 6.37
C MET A 52 5.06 6.08 5.91
N HIS A 53 3.85 6.59 6.18
CA HIS A 53 3.47 7.98 5.92
C HIS A 53 4.36 8.96 6.68
N ASN A 54 4.60 8.70 7.96
CA ASN A 54 5.47 9.55 8.79
C ASN A 54 6.90 9.59 8.25
N ASP A 55 7.46 8.47 7.82
CA ASP A 55 8.82 8.40 7.24
C ASP A 55 8.93 9.23 5.96
N LEU A 56 7.97 9.05 5.04
CA LEU A 56 7.86 9.87 3.85
C LEU A 56 7.72 11.34 4.25
N HIS A 57 6.83 11.69 5.18
CA HIS A 57 6.55 13.08 5.57
C HIS A 57 7.78 13.78 6.15
N CYS A 58 8.53 13.09 7.02
CA CYS A 58 9.76 13.57 7.64
C CYS A 58 10.90 13.75 6.63
N ASN A 59 10.98 12.88 5.61
CA ASN A 59 12.01 12.96 4.59
C ASN A 59 11.43 13.18 3.19
N ARG A 60 11.39 14.46 2.76
CA ARG A 60 10.91 14.84 1.42
C ARG A 60 11.74 14.31 0.26
N LYS A 61 12.97 13.80 0.51
CA LYS A 61 13.80 13.14 -0.51
C LYS A 61 13.45 11.67 -0.69
N LEU A 62 12.73 11.08 0.26
CA LEU A 62 12.20 9.72 0.13
C LEU A 62 10.95 9.77 -0.75
N ILE A 63 11.04 9.12 -1.90
CA ILE A 63 9.95 9.04 -2.89
C ILE A 63 9.34 7.66 -2.98
N GLU A 64 10.10 6.62 -2.63
CA GLU A 64 9.62 5.25 -2.66
C GLU A 64 10.35 4.41 -1.63
N PHE A 65 9.69 3.34 -1.19
CA PHE A 65 10.29 2.33 -0.35
C PHE A 65 9.43 1.07 -0.32
N ILE A 66 10.07 -0.03 0.05
CA ILE A 66 9.45 -1.34 0.11
C ILE A 66 9.63 -1.88 1.52
N MET A 67 8.55 -2.35 2.12
CA MET A 67 8.54 -2.98 3.43
C MET A 67 7.96 -4.38 3.32
N ARG A 68 8.64 -5.35 3.92
CA ARG A 68 8.12 -6.70 4.11
C ARG A 68 7.61 -6.85 5.54
N SER A 69 6.34 -7.23 5.67
CA SER A 69 5.78 -7.76 6.90
C SER A 69 5.84 -9.29 6.89
N GLN A 70 5.27 -9.93 7.92
CA GLN A 70 5.24 -11.38 7.99
C GLN A 70 4.42 -11.99 6.84
N ASP A 71 3.36 -11.31 6.40
CA ASP A 71 2.35 -11.86 5.48
C ASP A 71 2.22 -11.06 4.18
N ALA A 72 2.83 -9.88 4.07
CA ALA A 72 2.71 -9.00 2.91
C ALA A 72 4.03 -8.30 2.56
N VAL A 73 4.15 -7.92 1.29
CA VAL A 73 5.13 -6.92 0.84
C VAL A 73 4.36 -5.67 0.44
N ILE A 74 4.72 -4.55 1.04
CA ILE A 74 4.10 -3.24 0.84
C ILE A 74 5.08 -2.36 0.09
N TYR A 75 4.64 -1.78 -1.02
CA TYR A 75 5.31 -0.74 -1.76
C TYR A 75 4.63 0.60 -1.47
N GLY A 76 5.40 1.56 -0.96
CA GLY A 76 4.98 2.94 -0.79
C GLY A 76 5.64 3.82 -1.85
N TYR A 77 4.86 4.68 -2.49
CA TYR A 77 5.32 5.63 -3.49
C TYR A 77 4.66 6.99 -3.30
N ARG A 78 5.45 8.05 -3.32
CA ARG A 78 4.98 9.44 -3.26
C ARG A 78 5.04 10.08 -4.64
N CYS A 79 3.91 10.64 -5.06
CA CYS A 79 3.81 11.49 -6.23
C CYS A 79 3.40 12.92 -5.81
N GLY A 80 4.39 13.80 -5.68
CA GLY A 80 4.14 15.18 -5.25
C GLY A 80 3.55 15.26 -3.84
N ARG A 81 2.26 15.56 -3.73
CA ARG A 81 1.53 15.64 -2.45
C ARG A 81 0.64 14.44 -2.17
N SER A 82 0.58 13.47 -3.08
CA SER A 82 -0.20 12.25 -2.91
C SER A 82 0.72 11.07 -2.64
N GLU A 83 0.19 10.10 -1.92
CA GLU A 83 0.90 8.87 -1.56
C GLU A 83 0.09 7.66 -2.01
N ILE A 84 0.78 6.65 -2.47
CA ILE A 84 0.19 5.43 -3.00
C ILE A 84 0.87 4.27 -2.28
N TYR A 85 0.04 3.43 -1.70
CA TYR A 85 0.47 2.20 -1.06
C TYR A 85 -0.13 1.02 -1.80
N TYR A 86 0.70 0.04 -2.10
CA TYR A 86 0.34 -1.16 -2.81
C TYR A 86 0.86 -2.35 -2.01
N GLN A 87 0.06 -3.42 -1.89
CA GLN A 87 0.50 -4.62 -1.21
C GLN A 87 0.13 -5.90 -1.96
N GLU A 88 1.00 -6.89 -1.84
CA GLU A 88 0.80 -8.26 -2.29
C GLU A 88 1.15 -9.23 -1.15
N SER A 89 0.53 -10.41 -1.15
CA SER A 89 0.88 -11.47 -0.19
C SER A 89 2.35 -11.87 -0.33
N SER A 90 3.06 -11.94 0.80
CA SER A 90 4.43 -12.46 0.84
C SER A 90 4.40 -13.96 1.08
N ILE A 91 5.01 -14.74 0.19
CA ILE A 91 5.21 -16.17 0.44
C ILE A 91 6.29 -16.32 1.52
N LYS A 92 5.95 -17.01 2.61
CA LYS A 92 6.92 -17.39 3.65
C LYS A 92 7.80 -18.52 3.12
N ASN A 93 8.93 -18.16 2.54
CA ASN A 93 9.95 -19.14 2.19
C ASN A 93 10.99 -19.23 3.32
N PRO A 94 11.22 -20.43 3.89
CA PRO A 94 12.32 -20.60 4.83
C PRO A 94 13.66 -20.41 4.10
N GLY A 95 14.56 -19.63 4.69
CA GLY A 95 15.88 -19.34 4.13
C GLY A 95 16.00 -17.95 3.51
N LEU A 96 17.00 -17.75 2.65
CA LEU A 96 17.21 -16.48 1.95
C LEU A 96 16.12 -16.28 0.89
N PRO A 97 15.61 -15.04 0.71
CA PRO A 97 14.64 -14.76 -0.34
C PRO A 97 15.23 -15.10 -1.71
N PRO A 98 14.48 -15.80 -2.59
CA PRO A 98 14.95 -16.13 -3.93
C PRO A 98 15.16 -14.86 -4.77
N PRO A 99 15.93 -14.89 -5.88
CA PRO A 99 16.09 -13.73 -6.75
C PRO A 99 14.78 -13.15 -7.33
N GLN A 100 13.75 -13.99 -7.47
CA GLN A 100 12.41 -13.61 -7.92
C GLN A 100 11.45 -13.30 -6.75
N ASP A 101 12.00 -13.00 -5.58
CA ASP A 101 11.23 -12.68 -4.40
C ASP A 101 10.38 -11.42 -4.58
N ALA A 102 9.24 -11.37 -3.89
CA ALA A 102 8.26 -10.29 -3.99
C ALA A 102 8.89 -8.90 -3.75
N MET A 103 9.87 -8.77 -2.84
CA MET A 103 10.57 -7.49 -2.61
C MET A 103 11.28 -6.97 -3.87
N GLY A 104 11.79 -7.84 -4.73
CA GLY A 104 12.50 -7.45 -5.94
C GLY A 104 11.60 -7.02 -7.09
N VAL A 105 10.31 -7.39 -7.05
CA VAL A 105 9.39 -7.18 -8.18
C VAL A 105 8.17 -6.33 -7.84
N VAL A 106 7.85 -6.12 -6.56
CA VAL A 106 6.62 -5.46 -6.12
C VAL A 106 6.44 -4.06 -6.70
N SER A 107 7.51 -3.26 -6.84
CA SER A 107 7.41 -1.92 -7.41
C SER A 107 7.00 -1.97 -8.89
N LEU A 108 7.57 -2.90 -9.65
CA LEU A 108 7.23 -3.13 -11.05
C LEU A 108 5.81 -3.69 -11.20
N CYS A 109 5.40 -4.62 -10.32
CA CYS A 109 4.05 -5.15 -10.27
C CYS A 109 3.03 -4.04 -9.97
N ALA A 110 3.30 -3.21 -8.96
CA ALA A 110 2.47 -2.07 -8.60
C ALA A 110 2.30 -1.13 -9.79
N LYS A 111 3.40 -0.69 -10.42
CA LYS A 111 3.39 0.19 -11.61
C LYS A 111 2.49 -0.39 -12.71
N ARG A 112 2.73 -1.64 -13.10
CA ARG A 112 1.98 -2.30 -14.19
C ARG A 112 0.51 -2.50 -13.88
N ARG A 113 0.18 -2.97 -12.67
CA ARG A 113 -1.21 -3.28 -12.29
C ARG A 113 -2.02 -2.01 -12.04
N LEU A 114 -1.44 -1.01 -11.39
CA LEU A 114 -2.12 0.27 -11.16
C LEU A 114 -2.36 1.02 -12.48
N GLU A 115 -1.42 0.99 -13.41
CA GLU A 115 -1.60 1.57 -14.74
C GLU A 115 -2.69 0.82 -15.53
N ARG A 116 -2.56 -0.51 -15.63
CA ARG A 116 -3.48 -1.36 -16.42
C ARG A 116 -4.90 -1.38 -15.87
N ASP A 117 -5.04 -1.56 -14.55
CA ASP A 117 -6.33 -1.86 -13.92
C ASP A 117 -7.05 -0.60 -13.42
N HIS A 118 -6.29 0.44 -13.04
CA HIS A 118 -6.83 1.62 -12.36
C HIS A 118 -6.48 2.95 -13.03
N ARG A 119 -5.74 2.93 -14.16
CA ARG A 119 -5.25 4.13 -14.87
C ARG A 119 -4.45 5.07 -13.96
N ILE A 120 -3.79 4.51 -12.95
CA ILE A 120 -2.91 5.24 -12.04
C ILE A 120 -1.47 5.08 -12.53
N LEU A 121 -0.82 6.19 -12.87
CA LEU A 121 0.57 6.23 -13.31
C LEU A 121 1.48 6.61 -12.15
N LEU A 122 2.49 5.79 -11.89
CA LEU A 122 3.59 6.11 -10.96
C LEU A 122 4.81 6.50 -11.79
N LEU A 123 5.39 7.67 -11.53
CA LEU A 123 6.43 8.30 -12.35
C LEU A 123 7.85 7.89 -11.96
#